data_AF-A0A2H9TIS9-F1
#
_entry.id   AF-A0A2H9TIS9-F1
#
_cell.length_a   1.000
_cell.length_b   1.000
_cell.length_c   1.000
_cell.angle_alpha   90.00
_cell.angle_beta   90.00
_cell.angle_gamma   90.00
#
_symmetry.space_group_name_H-M   'P 1'
#
loop_
_entity.id
_entity.type
_entity.pdbx_description
1 polymer ?
#
loop_
_entity_poly.entity_id
_entity_poly.type
_entity_poly.pdbx_seq_one_letter_code
_entity_poly.pdbx_strand_id
1 'polypeptide(L)'
;MLSSYRWAIRTLFAISLITCALLSQRVFRTFKLESTVLRYGRGAGAPRRNPQNVEIPRDAINVEPLRSAPPEQKDEAKLDIPKTITQLSVDDLQATNKSLVDNVTTANQLLVDDAETTKQPSVEPQNSATTDQPSDASKGDILMDGRHAVPQRLKDVVIPFNAAQAERMVEHFKTWLTHPPCPAEPFHVPPTTEGYEFYANNPDVGRNITLTLALSGTTDKKIRNFLLSRYQELPAGIRSCFREARVVFANFTGDDDSYFNGSRNMVEAMMLNKFGLKDPFYVLYIEPDCLPVRNYWLSALDAMTRPPADTFWIKGSLYRGGSIEVQRMELYARHLNGNAIYNIGDKDFLQFHFSKVAKQVSNIGYDTDRYQYFINHPYEVLPLQHRFQYSDVVQNMWHFDFSKRLLAVKSPLTYIVHGGFPRE
;
A
#
# COMPACT_ATOMS: atom_id res chain seq x y z
N MET A 1 -56.87 -15.30 -18.09
CA MET A 1 -55.39 -15.17 -18.07
C MET A 1 -54.83 -14.55 -16.78
N LEU A 2 -55.34 -13.42 -16.29
CA LEU A 2 -54.78 -12.75 -15.09
C LEU A 2 -54.87 -13.55 -13.77
N SER A 3 -55.89 -14.40 -13.62
CA SER A 3 -56.04 -15.30 -12.45
C SER A 3 -54.95 -16.38 -12.39
N SER A 4 -54.63 -16.98 -13.53
CA SER A 4 -53.63 -18.04 -13.66
C SER A 4 -52.20 -17.56 -13.33
N TYR A 5 -51.88 -16.31 -13.68
CA TYR A 5 -50.58 -15.70 -13.36
C TYR A 5 -50.38 -15.44 -11.86
N ARG A 6 -51.44 -15.03 -11.15
CA ARG A 6 -51.36 -14.80 -9.69
C ARG A 6 -51.12 -16.10 -8.93
N TRP A 7 -51.66 -17.21 -9.42
CA TRP A 7 -51.43 -18.52 -8.82
C TRP A 7 -50.00 -19.00 -9.05
N ALA A 8 -49.47 -18.86 -10.27
CA ALA A 8 -48.08 -19.22 -10.59
C ALA A 8 -47.04 -18.45 -9.74
N ILE A 9 -47.23 -17.14 -9.56
CA ILE A 9 -46.33 -16.30 -8.75
C ILE A 9 -46.35 -16.73 -7.28
N ARG A 10 -47.53 -17.01 -6.71
CA ARG A 10 -47.65 -17.48 -5.32
C ARG A 10 -46.99 -18.84 -5.11
N THR A 11 -47.16 -19.75 -6.06
CA THR A 11 -46.53 -21.08 -6.02
C THR A 11 -45.00 -20.97 -6.10
N LEU A 12 -44.46 -20.13 -6.98
CA LEU A 12 -43.01 -19.89 -7.07
C LEU A 12 -42.44 -19.27 -5.80
N PHE A 13 -43.16 -18.33 -5.18
CA PHE A 13 -42.75 -17.70 -3.93
C PHE A 13 -42.74 -18.72 -2.77
N ALA A 14 -43.75 -19.59 -2.70
CA ALA A 14 -43.82 -20.65 -1.69
C ALA A 14 -42.69 -21.69 -1.86
N ILE A 15 -42.39 -22.09 -3.10
CA ILE A 15 -41.27 -23.01 -3.39
C ILE A 15 -39.94 -22.38 -2.98
N SER A 16 -39.73 -21.08 -3.27
CA SER A 16 -38.52 -20.37 -2.86
C SER A 16 -38.34 -20.33 -1.34
N LEU A 17 -39.41 -20.06 -0.59
CA LEU A 17 -39.37 -20.03 0.87
C LEU A 17 -39.08 -21.41 1.47
N ILE A 18 -39.70 -22.47 0.94
CA ILE A 18 -39.45 -23.85 1.37
C ILE A 18 -38.00 -24.24 1.07
N THR A 19 -37.48 -23.88 -0.10
CA THR A 19 -36.10 -24.19 -0.49
C THR A 19 -35.09 -23.48 0.41
N CYS A 20 -35.31 -22.19 0.74
CA CYS A 20 -34.50 -21.46 1.72
C CYS A 20 -34.54 -22.10 3.12
N ALA A 21 -35.72 -22.52 3.58
CA ALA A 21 -35.87 -23.16 4.89
C ALA A 21 -35.18 -24.54 4.96
N LEU A 22 -35.24 -25.32 3.89
CA LEU A 22 -34.55 -26.62 3.81
C LEU A 22 -33.03 -26.46 3.73
N LEU A 23 -32.54 -25.45 2.98
CA LEU A 23 -31.12 -25.13 2.92
C LEU A 23 -30.59 -24.65 4.28
N SER A 24 -31.32 -23.80 5.00
CA SER A 24 -30.90 -23.32 6.33
C SER A 24 -30.86 -24.45 7.37
N GLN A 25 -31.82 -25.38 7.34
CA GLN A 25 -31.79 -26.58 8.19
C GLN A 25 -30.61 -27.50 7.87
N ARG A 26 -30.22 -27.61 6.59
CA ARG A 26 -29.09 -28.43 6.17
C ARG A 26 -27.77 -27.85 6.69
N VAL A 27 -27.58 -26.54 6.56
CA VAL A 27 -26.40 -25.81 7.10
C VAL A 27 -26.32 -25.95 8.62
N PHE A 28 -27.45 -25.82 9.33
CA PHE A 28 -27.48 -25.99 10.79
C PHE A 28 -27.14 -27.42 11.25
N ARG A 29 -27.51 -28.45 10.47
CA ARG A 29 -27.14 -29.84 10.80
C ARG A 29 -25.66 -30.10 10.60
N THR A 30 -25.03 -29.52 9.58
CA THR A 30 -23.58 -29.66 9.34
C THR A 30 -22.77 -29.04 10.48
N PHE A 31 -23.15 -27.86 10.98
CA PHE A 31 -22.50 -27.23 12.13
C PHE A 31 -22.65 -28.00 13.46
N LYS A 32 -23.75 -28.75 13.62
CA LYS A 32 -23.99 -29.55 14.84
C LYS A 32 -23.16 -30.85 14.87
N LEU A 33 -22.79 -31.37 13.70
CA LEU A 33 -21.93 -32.55 13.58
C LEU A 33 -20.46 -32.24 13.90
N GLU A 34 -19.94 -31.07 13.52
CA GLU A 34 -18.55 -30.69 13.84
C GLU A 34 -18.34 -30.33 15.31
N SER A 35 -19.34 -29.79 15.99
CA SER A 35 -19.26 -29.46 17.42
C SER A 35 -19.32 -30.68 18.36
N THR A 36 -19.66 -31.87 17.84
CA THR A 36 -19.72 -33.11 18.62
C THR A 36 -18.38 -33.87 18.62
N VAL A 37 -17.47 -33.59 17.68
CA VAL A 37 -16.17 -34.27 17.57
C VAL A 37 -15.10 -33.67 18.52
N LEU A 38 -15.33 -32.49 19.10
CA LEU A 38 -14.38 -31.83 20.03
C LEU A 38 -14.65 -32.06 21.53
N ARG A 39 -15.49 -33.05 21.90
CA ARG A 39 -15.75 -33.42 23.31
C ARG A 39 -15.52 -34.90 23.59
N TYR A 40 -14.28 -35.35 23.43
CA TYR A 40 -13.79 -36.55 24.13
C TYR A 40 -12.42 -36.24 24.72
N GLY A 41 -12.39 -35.94 26.01
CA GLY A 41 -11.15 -35.60 26.72
C GLY A 41 -11.34 -34.98 28.10
N ARG A 42 -12.28 -35.50 28.92
CA ARG A 42 -12.21 -35.28 30.38
C ARG A 42 -12.61 -36.54 31.12
N GLY A 43 -11.58 -37.27 31.55
CA GLY A 43 -11.67 -38.36 32.52
C GLY A 43 -12.06 -37.86 33.91
N ALA A 44 -12.61 -38.80 34.65
CA ALA A 44 -13.30 -38.65 35.93
C ALA A 44 -12.38 -38.40 37.13
N GLY A 45 -12.93 -37.67 38.11
CA GLY A 45 -12.91 -37.94 39.56
C GLY A 45 -11.59 -38.23 40.29
N ALA A 46 -11.13 -37.28 41.11
CA ALA A 46 -10.40 -37.54 42.36
C ALA A 46 -10.69 -36.44 43.40
N PRO A 47 -10.68 -36.75 44.71
CA PRO A 47 -11.34 -35.95 45.75
C PRO A 47 -10.48 -34.78 46.28
N ARG A 48 -11.18 -33.74 46.78
CA ARG A 48 -10.62 -32.57 47.46
C ARG A 48 -9.85 -32.97 48.73
N ARG A 49 -8.59 -32.50 48.84
CA ARG A 49 -7.85 -32.38 50.12
C ARG A 49 -7.37 -30.95 50.32
N ASN A 50 -7.40 -30.56 51.60
CA ASN A 50 -7.04 -29.26 52.18
C ASN A 50 -5.57 -28.86 51.91
N PRO A 51 -5.24 -27.56 51.82
CA PRO A 51 -3.87 -27.11 51.67
C PRO A 51 -3.22 -26.96 53.05
N GLN A 52 -2.30 -27.88 53.36
CA GLN A 52 -1.26 -27.62 54.36
C GLN A 52 0.10 -27.80 53.70
N ASN A 53 0.99 -26.88 54.04
CA ASN A 53 2.39 -26.74 53.67
C ASN A 53 3.07 -28.05 53.22
N VAL A 54 3.58 -28.04 52.00
CA VAL A 54 4.58 -29.02 51.54
C VAL A 54 5.76 -28.23 50.99
N GLU A 55 6.87 -28.30 51.74
CA GLU A 55 8.20 -27.91 51.28
C GLU A 55 8.60 -28.80 50.10
N ILE A 56 9.10 -28.18 49.03
CA ILE A 56 9.59 -28.88 47.84
C ILE A 56 11.08 -29.22 48.05
N PRO A 57 11.49 -30.50 47.96
CA PRO A 57 12.90 -30.85 47.94
C PRO A 57 13.55 -30.32 46.66
N ARG A 58 14.62 -29.55 46.82
CA ARG A 58 15.61 -29.38 45.76
C ARG A 58 16.36 -30.70 45.65
N ASP A 59 16.10 -31.46 44.59
CA ASP A 59 17.10 -32.24 43.84
C ASP A 59 16.42 -33.07 42.73
N ALA A 60 17.13 -33.22 41.61
CA ALA A 60 16.80 -33.99 40.40
C ALA A 60 15.98 -33.26 39.30
N ILE A 61 16.65 -32.35 38.58
CA ILE A 61 16.49 -32.26 37.11
C ILE A 61 17.89 -32.35 36.51
N ASN A 62 18.23 -33.54 35.98
CA ASN A 62 19.35 -33.71 35.08
C ASN A 62 18.91 -33.21 33.70
N VAL A 63 19.42 -32.04 33.29
CA VAL A 63 19.31 -31.56 31.91
C VAL A 63 20.58 -31.99 31.20
N GLU A 64 20.48 -32.92 30.25
CA GLU A 64 21.55 -33.18 29.30
C GLU A 64 21.81 -31.92 28.46
N PRO A 65 23.07 -31.47 28.31
CA PRO A 65 23.38 -30.38 27.41
C PRO A 65 23.25 -30.86 25.95
N LEU A 66 22.49 -30.10 25.15
CA LEU A 66 22.50 -30.26 23.69
C LEU A 66 23.94 -30.16 23.18
N ARG A 67 24.42 -31.25 22.58
CA ARG A 67 25.70 -31.30 21.87
C ARG A 67 25.69 -30.26 20.76
N SER A 68 26.72 -29.42 20.75
CA SER A 68 27.07 -28.54 19.65
C SER A 68 27.21 -29.33 18.35
N ALA A 69 26.62 -28.80 17.27
CA ALA A 69 26.86 -29.31 15.92
C ALA A 69 28.35 -29.17 15.55
N PRO A 70 28.91 -30.10 14.77
CA PRO A 70 30.30 -30.00 14.34
C PRO A 70 30.48 -28.83 13.35
N PRO A 71 31.68 -28.21 13.30
CA PRO A 71 31.97 -27.16 12.35
C PRO A 71 31.96 -27.73 10.93
N GLU A 72 31.18 -27.08 10.07
CA GLU A 72 31.07 -27.36 8.65
C GLU A 72 32.41 -27.05 7.97
N GLN A 73 33.09 -28.08 7.48
CA GLN A 73 34.27 -27.96 6.63
C GLN A 73 33.87 -27.33 5.30
N LYS A 74 34.38 -26.14 5.04
CA LYS A 74 34.31 -25.50 3.72
C LYS A 74 35.43 -26.06 2.85
N ASP A 75 35.07 -26.97 1.94
CA ASP A 75 35.91 -27.32 0.81
C ASP A 75 35.82 -26.21 -0.24
N GLU A 76 36.95 -25.50 -0.43
CA GLU A 76 37.12 -24.51 -1.49
C GLU A 76 37.26 -25.22 -2.85
N ALA A 77 36.15 -25.31 -3.59
CA ALA A 77 36.20 -25.56 -5.02
C ALA A 77 36.60 -24.26 -5.75
N LYS A 78 37.84 -24.24 -6.27
CA LYS A 78 38.33 -23.20 -7.19
C LYS A 78 37.49 -23.21 -8.47
N LEU A 79 36.70 -22.17 -8.67
CA LEU A 79 36.04 -21.87 -9.95
C LEU A 79 36.80 -20.72 -10.63
N ASP A 80 37.51 -21.03 -11.71
CA ASP A 80 38.16 -20.03 -12.56
C ASP A 80 37.10 -19.23 -13.34
N ILE A 81 37.01 -17.93 -13.06
CA ILE A 81 36.21 -16.97 -13.83
C ILE A 81 37.16 -15.92 -14.42
N PRO A 82 37.04 -15.52 -15.70
CA PRO A 82 38.00 -14.64 -16.35
C PRO A 82 37.95 -13.22 -15.76
N LYS A 83 39.12 -12.71 -15.36
CA LYS A 83 39.33 -11.30 -15.05
C LYS A 83 39.22 -10.46 -16.33
N THR A 84 38.13 -9.73 -16.50
CA THR A 84 38.17 -8.43 -17.16
C THR A 84 37.01 -7.58 -16.69
N ILE A 85 37.29 -6.60 -15.83
CA ILE A 85 36.69 -5.26 -15.78
C ILE A 85 37.55 -4.45 -14.78
N THR A 86 38.00 -3.32 -15.28
CA THR A 86 39.04 -2.43 -14.78
C THR A 86 38.62 -1.71 -13.50
N GLN A 87 39.55 -1.61 -12.54
CA GLN A 87 39.46 -0.75 -11.37
C GLN A 87 39.44 0.72 -11.82
N LEU A 88 38.39 1.46 -11.47
CA LEU A 88 38.45 2.91 -11.34
C LEU A 88 39.25 3.24 -10.08
N SER A 89 40.25 4.10 -10.22
CA SER A 89 41.16 4.49 -9.15
C SER A 89 40.45 5.38 -8.12
N VAL A 90 40.81 5.22 -6.85
CA VAL A 90 40.34 6.08 -5.74
C VAL A 90 40.69 7.56 -6.00
N ASP A 91 41.70 7.83 -6.81
CA ASP A 91 42.12 9.18 -7.17
C ASP A 91 41.12 9.86 -8.12
N ASP A 92 40.42 9.10 -8.97
CA ASP A 92 39.40 9.63 -9.89
C ASP A 92 38.13 10.08 -9.12
N LEU A 93 37.80 9.37 -8.04
CA LEU A 93 36.71 9.74 -7.14
C LEU A 93 37.01 10.99 -6.31
N GLN A 94 38.29 11.20 -5.94
CA GLN A 94 38.70 12.39 -5.18
C GLN A 94 38.78 13.64 -6.06
N ALA A 95 39.18 13.52 -7.33
CA ALA A 95 39.18 14.63 -8.29
C ALA A 95 37.77 15.14 -8.59
N THR A 96 36.79 14.24 -8.69
CA THR A 96 35.39 14.59 -9.00
C THR A 96 34.73 15.32 -7.82
N ASN A 97 35.06 14.95 -6.58
CA ASN A 97 34.51 15.59 -5.39
C ASN A 97 35.06 17.01 -5.16
N LYS A 98 36.33 17.26 -5.52
CA LYS A 98 36.95 18.59 -5.41
C LYS A 98 36.32 19.58 -6.41
N SER A 99 36.05 19.14 -7.63
CA SER A 99 35.36 19.96 -8.65
C SER A 99 33.93 20.36 -8.26
N LEU A 100 33.22 19.51 -7.50
CA LEU A 100 31.88 19.81 -6.99
C LEU A 100 31.88 20.86 -5.89
N VAL A 101 32.88 20.85 -5.00
CA VAL A 101 33.01 21.84 -3.92
C VAL A 101 33.41 23.22 -4.47
N ASP A 102 34.27 23.26 -5.49
CA ASP A 102 34.71 24.51 -6.11
C ASP A 102 33.55 25.20 -6.87
N ASN A 103 32.68 24.42 -7.53
CA ASN A 103 31.51 24.95 -8.25
C ASN A 103 30.41 25.52 -7.34
N VAL A 104 30.25 24.97 -6.12
CA VAL A 104 29.29 25.50 -5.12
C VAL A 104 29.78 26.81 -4.52
N THR A 105 31.10 26.98 -4.41
CA THR A 105 31.70 28.21 -3.88
C THR A 105 31.56 29.37 -4.87
N THR A 106 31.72 29.13 -6.18
CA THR A 106 31.52 30.15 -7.23
C THR A 106 30.05 30.56 -7.39
N ALA A 107 29.11 29.64 -7.21
CA ALA A 107 27.67 29.94 -7.32
C ALA A 107 27.15 30.82 -6.18
N ASN A 108 27.71 30.69 -4.97
CA ASN A 108 27.34 31.55 -3.84
C ASN A 108 27.96 32.96 -3.90
N GLN A 109 29.05 33.13 -4.66
CA GLN A 109 29.68 34.44 -4.83
C GLN A 109 28.98 35.33 -5.86
N LEU A 110 28.18 34.74 -6.77
CA LEU A 110 27.39 35.46 -7.77
C LEU A 110 25.99 35.88 -7.28
N LEU A 111 25.60 35.50 -6.05
CA LEU A 111 24.29 35.82 -5.48
C LEU A 111 24.32 36.95 -4.44
N VAL A 112 25.48 37.60 -4.25
CA VAL A 112 25.65 38.70 -3.27
C VAL A 112 25.67 40.09 -3.93
N ASP A 113 25.78 40.19 -5.25
CA ASP A 113 25.99 41.49 -5.94
C ASP A 113 24.75 42.11 -6.62
N ASP A 114 23.54 41.53 -6.50
CA ASP A 114 22.33 42.01 -7.20
C ASP A 114 21.22 42.55 -6.28
N ALA A 115 21.58 43.12 -5.13
CA ALA A 115 20.64 43.73 -4.21
C ALA A 115 20.87 45.23 -4.03
N GLU A 116 20.70 46.03 -5.10
CA GLU A 116 20.46 47.46 -4.93
C GLU A 116 19.66 48.04 -6.11
N THR A 117 18.77 48.99 -5.78
CA THR A 117 17.90 49.79 -6.66
C THR A 117 16.59 49.17 -7.17
N THR A 118 15.50 49.42 -6.43
CA THR A 118 14.17 49.55 -7.05
C THR A 118 13.50 50.82 -6.55
N LYS A 119 13.42 51.82 -7.44
CA LYS A 119 12.68 53.07 -7.25
C LYS A 119 11.19 52.82 -7.48
N GLN A 120 10.35 53.31 -6.56
CA GLN A 120 8.91 53.45 -6.75
C GLN A 120 8.59 54.45 -7.88
N PRO A 121 7.57 54.19 -8.70
CA PRO A 121 6.84 55.24 -9.39
C PRO A 121 5.48 55.53 -8.76
N SER A 122 5.15 56.81 -8.84
CA SER A 122 3.98 57.54 -8.39
C SER A 122 2.66 57.08 -9.00
N VAL A 123 1.62 57.22 -8.19
CA VAL A 123 0.20 57.02 -8.50
C VAL A 123 -0.35 58.25 -9.24
N GLU A 124 -1.04 58.03 -10.36
CA GLU A 124 -2.01 58.97 -10.94
C GLU A 124 -3.32 58.22 -11.27
N PRO A 125 -4.49 58.87 -11.13
CA PRO A 125 -5.78 58.18 -11.23
C PRO A 125 -6.37 58.29 -12.64
N GLN A 126 -6.88 57.18 -13.18
CA GLN A 126 -7.75 57.19 -14.35
C GLN A 126 -9.07 56.49 -14.06
N ASN A 127 -10.15 57.27 -14.22
CA ASN A 127 -11.51 56.82 -14.43
C ASN A 127 -11.63 56.09 -15.77
N SER A 128 -12.30 54.94 -15.84
CA SER A 128 -13.19 54.62 -16.96
C SER A 128 -14.15 53.45 -16.68
N ALA A 129 -15.42 53.76 -16.92
CA ALA A 129 -16.53 52.97 -17.44
C ALA A 129 -16.42 51.43 -17.58
N THR A 130 -17.35 50.76 -16.89
CA THR A 130 -18.25 49.67 -17.34
C THR A 130 -17.79 48.75 -18.48
N THR A 131 -17.62 47.47 -18.15
CA THR A 131 -18.01 46.35 -19.02
C THR A 131 -18.36 45.14 -18.15
N ASP A 132 -19.62 44.74 -18.19
CA ASP A 132 -20.12 43.51 -17.55
C ASP A 132 -19.40 42.29 -18.16
N GLN A 133 -18.65 41.56 -17.33
CA GLN A 133 -18.23 40.19 -17.62
C GLN A 133 -18.93 39.21 -16.68
N PRO A 134 -19.46 38.09 -17.20
CA PRO A 134 -20.12 37.10 -16.40
C PRO A 134 -19.09 36.39 -15.53
N SER A 135 -19.30 36.47 -14.21
CA SER A 135 -18.62 35.67 -13.20
C SER A 135 -18.96 34.20 -13.39
N ASP A 136 -18.08 33.44 -14.03
CA ASP A 136 -18.18 31.98 -14.03
C ASP A 136 -16.81 31.35 -13.73
N ALA A 137 -16.48 31.35 -12.44
CA ALA A 137 -15.44 30.54 -11.85
C ALA A 137 -15.98 29.95 -10.54
N SER A 138 -17.06 29.16 -10.65
CA SER A 138 -17.41 28.20 -9.62
C SER A 138 -16.37 27.08 -9.62
N LYS A 139 -15.43 27.19 -8.69
CA LYS A 139 -14.48 26.13 -8.36
C LYS A 139 -15.26 24.91 -7.86
N GLY A 140 -15.18 23.81 -8.62
CA GLY A 140 -14.93 22.48 -8.04
C GLY A 140 -16.11 21.66 -7.51
N ASP A 141 -17.34 21.90 -7.93
CA ASP A 141 -18.40 20.93 -7.67
C ASP A 141 -18.32 19.76 -8.65
N ILE A 142 -17.77 18.63 -8.16
CA ILE A 142 -17.85 17.34 -8.83
C ILE A 142 -19.33 16.94 -8.88
N LEU A 143 -20.00 17.31 -9.98
CA LEU A 143 -21.33 16.85 -10.35
C LEU A 143 -21.25 15.35 -10.68
N MET A 144 -21.47 14.51 -9.66
CA MET A 144 -21.78 13.10 -9.86
C MET A 144 -23.23 13.03 -10.34
N ASP A 145 -23.45 13.09 -11.67
CA ASP A 145 -24.76 12.71 -12.20
C ASP A 145 -24.98 11.22 -11.92
N GLY A 146 -26.15 10.89 -11.35
CA GLY A 146 -26.48 9.53 -10.92
C GLY A 146 -26.77 8.54 -12.05
N ARG A 147 -26.36 8.79 -13.30
CA ARG A 147 -26.69 7.93 -14.45
C ARG A 147 -25.54 7.10 -14.98
N HIS A 148 -24.30 7.38 -14.57
CA HIS A 148 -23.18 6.47 -14.79
C HIS A 148 -22.39 6.33 -13.49
N ALA A 149 -22.77 5.37 -12.63
CA ALA A 149 -21.93 4.98 -11.51
C ALA A 149 -20.55 4.62 -12.08
N VAL A 150 -19.57 5.50 -11.86
CA VAL A 150 -18.19 5.27 -12.30
C VAL A 150 -17.79 3.91 -11.74
N PRO A 151 -17.36 2.96 -12.59
CA PRO A 151 -17.14 1.60 -12.14
C PRO A 151 -16.11 1.61 -11.02
N GLN A 152 -16.49 1.05 -9.90
CA GLN A 152 -15.65 0.83 -8.72
C GLN A 152 -14.39 0.05 -9.16
N ARG A 153 -13.23 0.73 -9.21
CA ARG A 153 -11.96 0.14 -9.67
C ARG A 153 -10.75 0.98 -9.24
N LEU A 154 -9.56 0.39 -9.33
CA LEU A 154 -8.29 1.06 -9.17
C LEU A 154 -8.04 2.00 -10.37
N LYS A 155 -7.66 3.24 -10.10
CA LYS A 155 -7.44 4.29 -11.11
C LYS A 155 -6.02 4.78 -11.16
N ASP A 156 -5.36 4.86 -10.01
CA ASP A 156 -4.00 5.36 -9.89
C ASP A 156 -3.15 4.46 -8.99
N VAL A 157 -1.88 4.35 -9.33
CA VAL A 157 -0.80 3.95 -8.43
C VAL A 157 0.02 5.20 -8.14
N VAL A 158 0.12 5.58 -6.86
CA VAL A 158 0.91 6.70 -6.40
C VAL A 158 2.11 6.15 -5.64
N ILE A 159 3.31 6.51 -6.09
CA ILE A 159 4.56 6.17 -5.41
C ILE A 159 5.19 7.47 -4.91
N PRO A 160 5.07 7.80 -3.61
CA PRO A 160 5.68 8.98 -3.01
C PRO A 160 7.18 8.73 -2.74
N PHE A 161 8.03 9.72 -2.97
CA PHE A 161 9.44 9.63 -2.63
C PHE A 161 10.09 11.01 -2.59
N ASN A 162 11.24 11.12 -1.93
CA ASN A 162 12.08 12.31 -1.98
C ASN A 162 13.16 12.20 -3.07
N ALA A 163 13.86 13.30 -3.36
CA ALA A 163 14.88 13.33 -4.40
C ALA A 163 16.00 12.29 -4.20
N ALA A 164 16.40 12.03 -2.94
CA ALA A 164 17.42 11.05 -2.60
C ALA A 164 16.99 9.59 -2.87
N GLN A 165 15.69 9.34 -3.02
CA GLN A 165 15.14 8.02 -3.33
C GLN A 165 14.91 7.80 -4.84
N ALA A 166 15.26 8.75 -5.71
CA ALA A 166 15.04 8.61 -7.16
C ALA A 166 15.72 7.37 -7.75
N GLU A 167 16.94 7.02 -7.31
CA GLU A 167 17.61 5.79 -7.75
C GLU A 167 16.91 4.52 -7.25
N ARG A 168 16.31 4.55 -6.04
CA ARG A 168 15.52 3.42 -5.54
C ARG A 168 14.29 3.17 -6.41
N MET A 169 13.72 4.21 -7.00
CA MET A 169 12.64 4.03 -7.99
C MET A 169 13.09 3.29 -9.24
N VAL A 170 14.33 3.51 -9.69
CA VAL A 170 14.90 2.77 -10.82
C VAL A 170 15.11 1.30 -10.45
N GLU A 171 15.61 1.01 -9.25
CA GLU A 171 15.67 -0.37 -8.74
C GLU A 171 14.29 -1.01 -8.65
N HIS A 172 13.28 -0.26 -8.20
CA HIS A 172 11.90 -0.72 -8.19
C HIS A 172 11.41 -1.09 -9.59
N PHE A 173 11.70 -0.29 -10.64
CA PHE A 173 11.37 -0.65 -12.03
C PHE A 173 12.06 -1.93 -12.50
N LYS A 174 13.30 -2.20 -12.08
CA LYS A 174 13.99 -3.45 -12.44
C LYS A 174 13.28 -4.68 -11.87
N THR A 175 12.66 -4.57 -10.70
CA THR A 175 11.86 -5.69 -10.14
C THR A 175 10.69 -6.09 -11.03
N TRP A 176 10.17 -5.17 -11.85
CA TRP A 176 9.06 -5.45 -12.76
C TRP A 176 9.47 -6.34 -13.94
N LEU A 177 10.77 -6.46 -14.24
CA LEU A 177 11.28 -7.37 -15.27
C LEU A 177 11.09 -8.83 -14.86
N THR A 178 11.19 -9.14 -13.56
CA THR A 178 10.99 -10.48 -13.02
C THR A 178 9.57 -10.68 -12.47
N HIS A 179 8.90 -9.59 -12.07
CA HIS A 179 7.55 -9.60 -11.53
C HIS A 179 6.66 -8.54 -12.22
N PRO A 180 6.23 -8.80 -13.48
CA PRO A 180 5.50 -7.81 -14.27
C PRO A 180 4.20 -7.39 -13.57
N PRO A 181 3.79 -6.09 -13.62
CA PRO A 181 2.60 -5.59 -12.93
C PRO A 181 1.29 -6.22 -13.43
N CYS A 182 1.21 -6.49 -14.73
CA CYS A 182 0.06 -7.09 -15.38
C CYS A 182 0.52 -8.07 -16.47
N PRO A 183 -0.36 -8.97 -16.95
CA PRO A 183 -0.11 -9.80 -18.12
C PRO A 183 0.19 -8.95 -19.37
N ALA A 184 1.21 -9.32 -20.15
CA ALA A 184 1.49 -8.66 -21.43
C ALA A 184 0.29 -8.81 -22.38
N GLU A 185 -0.20 -10.04 -22.51
CA GLU A 185 -1.43 -10.38 -23.21
C GLU A 185 -2.44 -10.96 -22.20
N PRO A 186 -3.75 -10.74 -22.40
CA PRO A 186 -4.77 -11.48 -21.66
C PRO A 186 -4.55 -12.98 -21.93
N PHE A 187 -4.20 -13.75 -20.91
CA PHE A 187 -4.09 -15.20 -21.05
C PHE A 187 -5.33 -15.88 -20.48
N HIS A 188 -5.79 -16.93 -21.16
CA HIS A 188 -6.88 -17.77 -20.71
C HIS A 188 -6.39 -18.64 -19.55
N VAL A 189 -6.67 -18.20 -18.33
CA VAL A 189 -6.55 -19.02 -17.14
C VAL A 189 -7.70 -20.03 -17.13
N PRO A 190 -7.43 -21.33 -16.93
CA PRO A 190 -8.49 -22.32 -16.77
C PRO A 190 -9.51 -21.86 -15.72
N PRO A 191 -10.82 -22.08 -15.94
CA PRO A 191 -11.89 -21.59 -15.06
C PRO A 191 -11.89 -22.21 -13.65
N THR A 192 -10.99 -23.15 -13.35
CA THR A 192 -10.89 -23.87 -12.07
C THR A 192 -10.00 -23.20 -11.04
N THR A 193 -9.37 -22.07 -11.37
CA THR A 193 -8.38 -21.44 -10.48
C THR A 193 -9.08 -20.49 -9.52
N GLU A 194 -9.12 -20.89 -8.25
CA GLU A 194 -9.70 -20.11 -7.15
C GLU A 194 -8.83 -18.86 -6.85
N GLY A 195 -9.44 -17.78 -6.36
CA GLY A 195 -8.75 -16.55 -5.94
C GLY A 195 -8.70 -15.46 -7.00
N TYR A 196 -7.71 -14.55 -6.89
CA TYR A 196 -7.58 -13.38 -7.78
C TYR A 196 -7.31 -13.75 -9.24
N GLU A 197 -6.90 -14.98 -9.50
CA GLU A 197 -6.66 -15.51 -10.84
C GLU A 197 -7.94 -15.60 -11.68
N PHE A 198 -9.12 -15.65 -11.03
CA PHE A 198 -10.41 -15.47 -11.71
C PHE A 198 -10.45 -14.16 -12.52
N TYR A 199 -9.87 -13.09 -11.97
CA TYR A 199 -9.82 -11.79 -12.62
C TYR A 199 -8.74 -11.69 -13.70
N ALA A 200 -7.77 -12.60 -13.74
CA ALA A 200 -6.75 -12.62 -14.79
C ALA A 200 -7.35 -12.91 -16.18
N ASN A 201 -8.51 -13.56 -16.23
CA ASN A 201 -9.29 -13.75 -17.47
C ASN A 201 -9.96 -12.47 -17.98
N ASN A 202 -10.08 -11.43 -17.14
CA ASN A 202 -10.66 -10.16 -17.55
C ASN A 202 -9.55 -9.25 -18.11
N PRO A 203 -9.55 -8.94 -19.42
CA PRO A 203 -8.51 -8.14 -20.05
C PRO A 203 -8.42 -6.71 -19.47
N ASP A 204 -9.48 -6.22 -18.82
CA ASP A 204 -9.53 -4.88 -18.24
C ASP A 204 -8.88 -4.78 -16.85
N VAL A 205 -8.56 -5.92 -16.20
CA VAL A 205 -8.05 -5.93 -14.82
C VAL A 205 -6.55 -5.67 -14.79
N GLY A 206 -6.15 -4.69 -13.96
CA GLY A 206 -4.77 -4.21 -13.90
C GLY A 206 -4.38 -3.35 -15.10
N ARG A 207 -5.36 -2.83 -15.85
CA ARG A 207 -5.15 -1.95 -17.02
C ARG A 207 -5.89 -0.64 -16.91
N ASN A 208 -5.49 0.34 -17.73
CA ASN A 208 -6.04 1.69 -17.72
C ASN A 208 -5.88 2.38 -16.34
N ILE A 209 -4.74 2.13 -15.71
CA ILE A 209 -4.32 2.71 -14.42
C ILE A 209 -3.20 3.71 -14.68
N THR A 210 -3.22 4.87 -14.05
CA THR A 210 -2.12 5.85 -14.16
C THR A 210 -1.06 5.58 -13.09
N LEU A 211 0.20 5.54 -13.50
CA LEU A 211 1.36 5.54 -12.59
C LEU A 211 1.75 6.99 -12.30
N THR A 212 1.62 7.40 -11.05
CA THR A 212 2.01 8.74 -10.57
C THR A 212 3.21 8.61 -9.64
N LEU A 213 4.37 9.05 -10.12
CA LEU A 213 5.59 9.18 -9.33
C LEU A 213 5.55 10.54 -8.64
N ALA A 214 5.26 10.56 -7.35
CA ALA A 214 5.06 11.79 -6.60
C ALA A 214 6.35 12.17 -5.84
N LEU A 215 7.02 13.21 -6.30
CA LEU A 215 8.21 13.75 -5.64
C LEU A 215 7.79 14.77 -4.57
N SER A 216 8.31 14.63 -3.35
CA SER A 216 7.99 15.55 -2.25
C SER A 216 8.50 16.98 -2.48
N GLY A 217 9.71 17.12 -3.03
CA GLY A 217 10.38 18.41 -3.22
C GLY A 217 9.78 19.31 -4.31
N THR A 218 10.52 20.38 -4.61
CA THR A 218 10.19 21.35 -5.67
C THR A 218 10.40 20.78 -7.07
N THR A 219 9.91 21.50 -8.09
CA THR A 219 10.02 21.07 -9.48
C THR A 219 11.47 20.90 -9.93
N ASP A 220 11.86 19.68 -10.22
CA ASP A 220 13.16 19.32 -10.79
C ASP A 220 12.98 18.59 -12.14
N LYS A 221 13.27 19.31 -13.24
CA LYS A 221 13.18 18.76 -14.60
C LYS A 221 14.17 17.62 -14.84
N LYS A 222 15.35 17.63 -14.18
CA LYS A 222 16.37 16.60 -14.35
C LYS A 222 15.88 15.28 -13.75
N ILE A 223 15.40 15.30 -12.51
CA ILE A 223 14.84 14.10 -11.86
C ILE A 223 13.63 13.58 -12.63
N ARG A 224 12.71 14.45 -13.06
CA ARG A 224 11.57 14.06 -13.89
C ARG A 224 12.02 13.34 -15.16
N ASN A 225 12.92 13.95 -15.93
CA ASN A 225 13.36 13.39 -17.20
C ASN A 225 14.11 12.07 -16.99
N PHE A 226 14.94 11.99 -15.95
CA PHE A 226 15.62 10.76 -15.55
C PHE A 226 14.64 9.62 -15.26
N LEU A 227 13.64 9.84 -14.40
CA LEU A 227 12.67 8.78 -14.05
C LEU A 227 11.83 8.36 -15.25
N LEU A 228 11.38 9.32 -16.06
CA LEU A 228 10.59 9.01 -17.25
C LEU A 228 11.44 8.30 -18.31
N SER A 229 12.72 8.63 -18.49
CA SER A 229 13.59 7.90 -19.42
C SER A 229 13.79 6.45 -18.96
N ARG A 230 14.04 6.22 -17.67
CA ARG A 230 14.15 4.88 -17.10
C ARG A 230 12.86 4.07 -17.22
N TYR A 231 11.71 4.72 -17.05
CA TYR A 231 10.43 4.07 -17.32
C TYR A 231 10.28 3.69 -18.80
N GLN A 232 10.70 4.55 -19.74
CA GLN A 232 10.61 4.25 -21.18
C GLN A 232 11.56 3.13 -21.63
N GLU A 233 12.65 2.88 -20.90
CA GLU A 233 13.55 1.74 -21.13
C GLU A 233 12.90 0.38 -20.80
N LEU A 234 11.75 0.36 -20.09
CA LEU A 234 11.05 -0.89 -19.78
C LEU A 234 10.41 -1.53 -21.03
N PRO A 235 10.31 -2.88 -21.06
CA PRO A 235 9.58 -3.60 -22.09
C PRO A 235 8.17 -3.03 -22.34
N ALA A 236 7.76 -2.97 -23.61
CA ALA A 236 6.46 -2.42 -24.00
C ALA A 236 5.28 -3.10 -23.28
N GLY A 237 5.38 -4.42 -23.03
CA GLY A 237 4.37 -5.16 -22.27
C GLY A 237 4.17 -4.61 -20.86
N ILE A 238 5.26 -4.29 -20.14
CA ILE A 238 5.20 -3.70 -18.79
C ILE A 238 4.64 -2.28 -18.86
N ARG A 239 5.14 -1.46 -19.79
CA ARG A 239 4.66 -0.07 -19.95
C ARG A 239 3.16 -0.02 -20.28
N SER A 240 2.65 -1.00 -21.03
CA SER A 240 1.24 -1.10 -21.40
C SER A 240 0.29 -1.44 -20.25
N CYS A 241 0.81 -1.85 -19.08
CA CYS A 241 0.01 -2.02 -17.87
C CYS A 241 -0.56 -0.70 -17.37
N PHE A 242 0.15 0.40 -17.64
CA PHE A 242 -0.27 1.74 -17.25
C PHE A 242 -0.78 2.51 -18.46
N ARG A 243 -1.89 3.25 -18.29
CA ARG A 243 -2.39 4.19 -19.30
C ARG A 243 -1.37 5.30 -19.56
N GLU A 244 -0.79 5.79 -18.47
CA GLU A 244 0.10 6.93 -18.44
C GLU A 244 1.05 6.75 -17.25
N ALA A 245 2.31 7.15 -17.43
CA ALA A 245 3.26 7.34 -16.34
C ALA A 245 3.67 8.81 -16.28
N ARG A 246 3.61 9.41 -15.10
CA ARG A 246 3.88 10.84 -14.90
C ARG A 246 4.63 11.10 -13.60
N VAL A 247 5.33 12.24 -13.56
CA VAL A 247 6.03 12.73 -12.38
C VAL A 247 5.38 14.04 -11.92
N VAL A 248 4.87 14.04 -10.69
CA VAL A 248 4.25 15.19 -10.04
C VAL A 248 5.13 15.66 -8.87
N PHE A 249 4.99 16.93 -8.48
CA PHE A 249 5.76 17.54 -7.41
C PHE A 249 4.81 18.07 -6.34
N ALA A 250 5.09 17.76 -5.08
CA ALA A 250 4.31 18.27 -3.95
C ALA A 250 4.77 19.67 -3.50
N ASN A 251 5.99 20.08 -3.88
CA ASN A 251 6.61 21.35 -3.53
C ASN A 251 6.76 21.56 -2.02
N PHE A 252 7.06 20.49 -1.28
CA PHE A 252 7.45 20.57 0.12
C PHE A 252 8.89 21.05 0.26
N THR A 253 9.16 21.79 1.34
CA THR A 253 10.47 22.36 1.64
C THR A 253 10.72 22.31 3.14
N GLY A 254 11.99 22.19 3.55
CA GLY A 254 12.35 22.22 4.97
C GLY A 254 11.67 21.10 5.77
N ASP A 255 11.04 21.45 6.88
CA ASP A 255 10.41 20.49 7.80
C ASP A 255 9.23 19.72 7.18
N ASP A 256 8.58 20.28 6.16
CA ASP A 256 7.50 19.63 5.42
C ASP A 256 7.97 18.44 4.58
N ASP A 257 9.28 18.37 4.27
CA ASP A 257 9.93 17.27 3.55
C ASP A 257 10.76 16.36 4.48
N SER A 258 10.56 16.48 5.80
CA SER A 258 11.15 15.54 6.76
C SER A 258 10.53 14.13 6.62
N TYR A 259 11.18 13.11 7.16
CA TYR A 259 10.68 11.72 7.03
C TYR A 259 9.24 11.55 7.55
N PHE A 260 8.95 12.05 8.76
CA PHE A 260 7.63 11.90 9.38
C PHE A 260 6.59 12.87 8.81
N ASN A 261 6.93 14.13 8.60
CA ASN A 261 5.97 15.09 8.05
C ASN A 261 5.78 14.89 6.55
N GLY A 262 6.86 14.63 5.80
CA GLY A 262 6.83 14.41 4.36
C GLY A 262 5.96 13.23 3.97
N SER A 263 6.11 12.07 4.63
CA SER A 263 5.25 10.90 4.36
C SER A 263 3.77 11.20 4.59
N ARG A 264 3.42 11.90 5.68
CA ARG A 264 2.05 12.38 5.96
C ARG A 264 1.57 13.37 4.90
N ASN A 265 2.35 14.41 4.65
CA ASN A 265 2.01 15.49 3.73
C ASN A 265 1.79 14.93 2.32
N MET A 266 2.56 13.90 1.91
CA MET A 266 2.40 13.23 0.63
C MET A 266 1.09 12.44 0.53
N VAL A 267 0.72 11.66 1.54
CA VAL A 267 -0.56 10.93 1.52
C VAL A 267 -1.74 11.89 1.58
N GLU A 268 -1.66 12.95 2.37
CA GLU A 268 -2.73 13.95 2.47
C GLU A 268 -2.83 14.79 1.19
N ALA A 269 -1.70 15.11 0.53
CA ALA A 269 -1.69 15.73 -0.79
C ALA A 269 -2.36 14.84 -1.86
N MET A 270 -2.15 13.53 -1.81
CA MET A 270 -2.88 12.57 -2.65
C MET A 270 -4.39 12.61 -2.35
N MET A 271 -4.77 12.51 -1.07
CA MET A 271 -6.18 12.47 -0.65
C MET A 271 -6.95 13.75 -1.00
N LEU A 272 -6.28 14.91 -0.93
CA LEU A 272 -6.81 16.21 -1.36
C LEU A 272 -6.69 16.45 -2.87
N ASN A 273 -6.26 15.45 -3.64
CA ASN A 273 -6.04 15.50 -5.07
C ASN A 273 -5.10 16.64 -5.54
N LYS A 274 -4.13 17.03 -4.71
CA LYS A 274 -3.12 18.05 -5.07
C LYS A 274 -2.21 17.58 -6.22
N PHE A 275 -2.18 16.28 -6.50
CA PHE A 275 -1.45 15.67 -7.62
C PHE A 275 -2.21 15.71 -8.96
N GLY A 276 -3.46 16.21 -8.99
CA GLY A 276 -4.25 16.27 -10.23
C GLY A 276 -4.54 14.87 -10.80
N LEU A 277 -4.93 13.93 -9.93
CA LEU A 277 -5.49 12.63 -10.29
C LEU A 277 -6.83 12.85 -11.01
N LYS A 278 -7.05 12.09 -12.09
CA LYS A 278 -8.24 12.22 -12.95
C LYS A 278 -9.29 11.20 -12.51
N ASP A 279 -10.45 11.70 -12.10
CA ASP A 279 -11.57 10.89 -11.56
C ASP A 279 -11.11 9.85 -10.51
N PRO A 280 -10.36 10.27 -9.48
CA PRO A 280 -9.77 9.33 -8.56
C PRO A 280 -10.88 8.66 -7.74
N PHE A 281 -10.94 7.33 -7.82
CA PHE A 281 -11.83 6.51 -6.99
C PHE A 281 -10.98 5.73 -5.99
N TYR A 282 -10.44 4.58 -6.40
CA TYR A 282 -9.40 3.89 -5.64
C TYR A 282 -8.01 4.26 -6.15
N VAL A 283 -7.11 4.53 -5.19
CA VAL A 283 -5.69 4.81 -5.43
C VAL A 283 -4.86 3.86 -4.58
N LEU A 284 -3.92 3.16 -5.21
CA LEU A 284 -2.90 2.39 -4.52
C LEU A 284 -1.77 3.34 -4.15
N TYR A 285 -1.50 3.50 -2.87
CA TYR A 285 -0.37 4.27 -2.35
C TYR A 285 0.69 3.30 -1.84
N ILE A 286 1.88 3.30 -2.42
CA ILE A 286 2.99 2.41 -2.02
C ILE A 286 4.32 3.15 -2.04
N GLU A 287 5.17 2.94 -1.06
CA GLU A 287 6.50 3.52 -0.91
C GLU A 287 7.53 2.82 -1.82
N PRO A 288 8.69 3.44 -2.10
CA PRO A 288 9.70 2.90 -3.03
C PRO A 288 10.32 1.58 -2.60
N ASP A 289 10.25 1.24 -1.31
CA ASP A 289 10.77 0.00 -0.74
C ASP A 289 9.72 -1.13 -0.72
N CYS A 290 8.54 -0.91 -1.31
CA CYS A 290 7.63 -2.00 -1.64
C CYS A 290 8.24 -2.85 -2.77
N LEU A 291 8.29 -4.16 -2.58
CA LEU A 291 8.86 -5.09 -3.55
C LEU A 291 7.79 -6.09 -4.02
N PRO A 292 7.58 -6.25 -5.34
CA PRO A 292 6.73 -7.32 -5.82
C PRO A 292 7.41 -8.67 -5.59
N VAL A 293 6.64 -9.65 -5.11
CA VAL A 293 7.08 -11.04 -4.90
C VAL A 293 6.28 -12.04 -5.74
N ARG A 294 5.33 -11.53 -6.53
CA ARG A 294 4.53 -12.30 -7.50
C ARG A 294 4.27 -11.48 -8.75
N ASN A 295 4.13 -12.18 -9.87
CA ASN A 295 3.67 -11.59 -11.12
C ASN A 295 2.24 -11.06 -10.95
N TYR A 296 1.89 -10.09 -11.79
CA TYR A 296 0.52 -9.59 -11.94
C TYR A 296 -0.03 -8.91 -10.68
N TRP A 297 0.87 -8.32 -9.88
CA TRP A 297 0.52 -7.66 -8.63
C TRP A 297 -0.47 -6.51 -8.81
N LEU A 298 -0.40 -5.78 -9.92
CA LEU A 298 -1.33 -4.67 -10.20
C LEU A 298 -2.73 -5.21 -10.53
N SER A 299 -2.80 -6.31 -11.28
CA SER A 299 -4.06 -7.01 -11.56
C SER A 299 -4.71 -7.53 -10.27
N ALA A 300 -3.93 -8.10 -9.34
CA ALA A 300 -4.44 -8.56 -8.05
C ALA A 300 -4.99 -7.41 -7.18
N LEU A 301 -4.30 -6.26 -7.16
CA LEU A 301 -4.73 -5.07 -6.42
C LEU A 301 -5.98 -4.43 -7.04
N ASP A 302 -6.06 -4.33 -8.36
CA ASP A 302 -7.24 -3.82 -9.06
C ASP A 302 -8.45 -4.74 -8.85
N ALA A 303 -8.25 -6.07 -8.90
CA ALA A 303 -9.31 -7.04 -8.62
C ALA A 303 -9.97 -6.83 -7.24
N MET A 304 -9.19 -6.49 -6.21
CA MET A 304 -9.73 -6.20 -4.86
C MET A 304 -10.65 -4.99 -4.79
N THR A 305 -10.60 -4.11 -5.79
CA THR A 305 -11.42 -2.89 -5.84
C THR A 305 -12.68 -3.06 -6.68
N ARG A 306 -12.82 -4.17 -7.41
CA ARG A 306 -13.90 -4.37 -8.38
C ARG A 306 -15.02 -5.22 -7.80
N PRO A 307 -16.27 -5.06 -8.30
CA PRO A 307 -17.36 -5.95 -7.92
C PRO A 307 -17.00 -7.44 -8.13
N PRO A 308 -17.47 -8.33 -7.25
CA PRO A 308 -18.40 -8.07 -6.13
C PRO A 308 -17.70 -7.64 -4.82
N ALA A 309 -16.46 -7.15 -4.85
CA ALA A 309 -15.78 -6.70 -3.63
C ALA A 309 -16.54 -5.55 -2.95
N ASP A 310 -16.71 -5.66 -1.63
CA ASP A 310 -17.35 -4.62 -0.82
C ASP A 310 -16.60 -3.29 -0.91
N THR A 311 -17.35 -2.20 -0.79
CA THR A 311 -16.75 -0.86 -0.71
C THR A 311 -16.04 -0.64 0.62
N PHE A 312 -14.81 -0.15 0.57
CA PHE A 312 -14.00 0.23 1.73
C PHE A 312 -13.44 1.64 1.57
N TRP A 313 -12.93 2.20 2.67
CA TRP A 313 -12.17 3.46 2.69
C TRP A 313 -10.67 3.21 2.56
N ILE A 314 -10.15 2.25 3.33
CA ILE A 314 -8.75 1.84 3.26
C ILE A 314 -8.68 0.32 3.29
N LYS A 315 -7.89 -0.27 2.39
CA LYS A 315 -7.58 -1.70 2.39
C LYS A 315 -6.08 -1.92 2.30
N GLY A 316 -5.51 -2.52 3.34
CA GLY A 316 -4.07 -2.71 3.46
C GLY A 316 -3.74 -3.85 4.40
N SER A 317 -2.55 -3.86 4.96
CA SER A 317 -2.04 -4.99 5.74
C SER A 317 -1.71 -4.62 7.16
N LEU A 318 -1.82 -5.61 8.05
CA LEU A 318 -1.21 -5.56 9.38
C LEU A 318 0.28 -5.90 9.31
N TYR A 319 0.99 -5.62 10.40
CA TYR A 319 2.34 -6.15 10.59
C TYR A 319 2.31 -7.69 10.59
N ARG A 320 3.16 -8.32 9.76
CA ARG A 320 3.31 -9.79 9.73
C ARG A 320 4.76 -10.25 9.84
N GLY A 321 5.67 -9.35 10.17
CA GLY A 321 7.04 -9.72 10.49
C GLY A 321 7.15 -10.44 11.85
N GLY A 322 8.28 -11.11 12.07
CA GLY A 322 8.57 -11.85 13.30
C GLY A 322 9.27 -11.05 14.40
N SER A 323 9.38 -9.71 14.28
CA SER A 323 10.01 -8.90 15.34
C SER A 323 9.15 -8.91 16.61
N ILE A 324 9.69 -9.47 17.69
CA ILE A 324 9.03 -9.54 19.00
C ILE A 324 8.75 -8.14 19.55
N GLU A 325 9.66 -7.18 19.31
CA GLU A 325 9.53 -5.81 19.77
C GLU A 325 8.31 -5.13 19.15
N VAL A 326 8.14 -5.27 17.83
CA VAL A 326 6.99 -4.73 17.10
C VAL A 326 5.70 -5.42 17.54
N GLN A 327 5.70 -6.75 17.67
CA GLN A 327 4.52 -7.52 18.07
C GLN A 327 4.01 -7.19 19.48
N ARG A 328 4.90 -6.79 20.40
CA ARG A 328 4.53 -6.38 21.76
C ARG A 328 3.88 -5.01 21.83
N MET A 329 4.12 -4.15 20.84
CA MET A 329 3.54 -2.82 20.78
C MET A 329 2.26 -2.86 19.97
N GLU A 330 1.10 -2.91 20.63
CA GLU A 330 -0.21 -3.06 19.98
C GLU A 330 -0.41 -2.07 18.82
N LEU A 331 -0.01 -0.83 19.05
CA LEU A 331 -0.04 0.25 18.08
C LEU A 331 0.71 -0.09 16.77
N TYR A 332 1.90 -0.68 16.86
CA TYR A 332 2.68 -1.07 15.68
C TYR A 332 2.23 -2.41 15.09
N ALA A 333 1.79 -3.35 15.92
CA ALA A 333 1.35 -4.66 15.45
C ALA A 333 0.01 -4.61 14.70
N ARG A 334 -0.90 -3.70 15.10
CA ARG A 334 -2.30 -3.71 14.68
C ARG A 334 -2.74 -2.51 13.83
N HIS A 335 -1.90 -1.50 13.61
CA HIS A 335 -2.25 -0.45 12.66
C HIS A 335 -2.30 -1.02 11.23
N LEU A 336 -3.20 -0.45 10.44
CA LEU A 336 -3.26 -0.70 9.00
C LEU A 336 -2.13 0.10 8.35
N ASN A 337 -1.16 -0.58 7.76
CA ASN A 337 0.01 0.04 7.15
C ASN A 337 -0.35 1.07 6.06
N GLY A 338 0.46 2.12 5.95
CA GLY A 338 0.32 3.17 4.94
C GLY A 338 0.38 2.72 3.48
N ASN A 339 1.02 1.58 3.19
CA ASN A 339 1.06 0.98 1.86
C ASN A 339 -0.25 0.21 1.61
N ALA A 340 -1.24 0.92 1.08
CA ALA A 340 -2.63 0.47 1.03
C ALA A 340 -3.38 1.05 -0.17
N ILE A 341 -4.60 0.54 -0.39
CA ILE A 341 -5.56 1.09 -1.34
C ILE A 341 -6.49 2.04 -0.59
N TYR A 342 -6.64 3.25 -1.11
CA TYR A 342 -7.44 4.34 -0.54
C TYR A 342 -8.61 4.69 -1.46
N ASN A 343 -9.83 4.79 -0.92
CA ASN A 343 -11.01 5.25 -1.66
C ASN A 343 -11.17 6.77 -1.58
N ILE A 344 -10.28 7.52 -2.23
CA ILE A 344 -10.32 8.97 -2.15
C ILE A 344 -11.48 9.59 -2.94
N GLY A 345 -12.23 8.79 -3.70
CA GLY A 345 -13.50 9.19 -4.30
C GLY A 345 -14.68 9.24 -3.31
N ASP A 346 -14.53 8.64 -2.12
CA ASP A 346 -15.55 8.65 -1.08
C ASP A 346 -15.45 9.92 -0.22
N LYS A 347 -16.45 10.80 -0.33
CA LYS A 347 -16.48 12.08 0.40
C LYS A 347 -16.59 11.89 1.91
N ASP A 348 -17.26 10.84 2.39
CA ASP A 348 -17.39 10.56 3.82
C ASP A 348 -16.05 10.12 4.40
N PHE A 349 -15.26 9.37 3.62
CA PHE A 349 -13.90 9.03 4.00
C PHE A 349 -13.03 10.27 4.19
N LEU A 350 -12.99 11.16 3.19
CA LEU A 350 -12.18 12.38 3.25
C LEU A 350 -12.62 13.27 4.42
N GLN A 351 -13.93 13.45 4.59
CA GLN A 351 -14.49 14.23 5.69
C GLN A 351 -14.10 13.63 7.04
N PHE A 352 -14.25 12.32 7.24
CA PHE A 352 -13.83 11.64 8.45
C PHE A 352 -12.33 11.86 8.72
N HIS A 353 -11.49 11.62 7.72
CA HIS A 353 -10.04 11.74 7.88
C HIS A 353 -9.62 13.17 8.28
N PHE A 354 -10.01 14.19 7.51
CA PHE A 354 -9.53 15.56 7.74
C PHE A 354 -10.22 16.26 8.91
N SER A 355 -11.47 15.92 9.23
CA SER A 355 -12.16 16.55 10.35
C SER A 355 -11.81 15.92 11.71
N LYS A 356 -11.33 14.67 11.72
CA LYS A 356 -11.10 13.88 12.93
C LYS A 356 -9.66 13.38 13.07
N VAL A 357 -9.21 12.52 12.17
CA VAL A 357 -7.92 11.83 12.26
C VAL A 357 -6.75 12.80 12.11
N ALA A 358 -6.74 13.60 11.04
CA ALA A 358 -5.63 14.49 10.71
C ALA A 358 -5.38 15.57 11.78
N LYS A 359 -6.31 15.80 12.70
CA LYS A 359 -6.15 16.72 13.84
C LYS A 359 -5.39 16.10 15.02
N GLN A 360 -5.24 14.77 15.05
CA GLN A 360 -4.53 14.05 16.11
C GLN A 360 -3.07 13.79 15.71
N VAL A 361 -2.41 14.79 15.13
CA VAL A 361 -1.04 14.67 14.66
C VAL A 361 -0.12 14.28 15.81
N SER A 362 0.62 13.20 15.61
CA SER A 362 1.68 12.78 16.51
C SER A 362 2.95 12.38 15.76
N ASN A 363 4.04 12.14 16.49
CA ASN A 363 5.39 11.90 15.94
C ASN A 363 5.67 10.41 15.60
N ILE A 364 4.63 9.58 15.40
CA ILE A 364 4.75 8.09 15.28
C ILE A 364 4.29 7.53 13.92
N GLY A 365 4.02 8.39 12.93
CA GLY A 365 3.58 8.01 11.58
C GLY A 365 2.08 8.22 11.35
N TYR A 366 1.70 8.53 10.11
CA TYR A 366 0.34 8.95 9.75
C TYR A 366 -0.68 7.80 9.73
N ASP A 367 -0.23 6.58 9.47
CA ASP A 367 -1.02 5.36 9.53
C ASP A 367 -1.19 4.87 10.97
N THR A 368 -0.16 5.06 11.80
CA THR A 368 -0.22 4.86 13.25
C THR A 368 -1.24 5.79 13.92
N ASP A 369 -1.29 7.07 13.54
CA ASP A 369 -2.28 8.03 14.07
C ASP A 369 -3.73 7.58 13.86
N ARG A 370 -4.02 6.95 12.71
CA ARG A 370 -5.36 6.38 12.46
C ARG A 370 -5.71 5.32 13.48
N TYR A 371 -4.80 4.40 13.76
CA TYR A 371 -5.06 3.37 14.76
C TYR A 371 -5.13 3.95 16.18
N GLN A 372 -4.30 4.95 16.50
CA GLN A 372 -4.39 5.67 17.76
C GLN A 372 -5.76 6.36 17.93
N TYR A 373 -6.29 6.96 16.86
CA TYR A 373 -7.65 7.51 16.85
C TYR A 373 -8.68 6.44 17.21
N PHE A 374 -8.54 5.23 16.66
CA PHE A 374 -9.48 4.13 16.87
C PHE A 374 -9.49 3.66 18.32
N ILE A 375 -8.31 3.56 18.93
CA ILE A 375 -8.18 3.22 20.36
C ILE A 375 -8.84 4.30 21.23
N ASN A 376 -8.62 5.58 20.88
CA ASN A 376 -9.10 6.70 21.68
C ASN A 376 -10.61 6.97 21.50
N HIS A 377 -11.22 6.55 20.39
CA HIS A 377 -12.61 6.85 20.02
C HIS A 377 -13.40 5.61 19.59
N PRO A 378 -13.45 4.54 20.39
CA PRO A 378 -13.95 3.23 19.95
C PRO A 378 -15.43 3.28 19.55
N TYR A 379 -16.26 4.07 20.23
CA TYR A 379 -17.70 4.17 19.92
C TYR A 379 -17.97 4.91 18.60
N GLU A 380 -17.14 5.89 18.24
CA GLU A 380 -17.26 6.60 16.96
C GLU A 380 -16.78 5.74 15.80
N VAL A 381 -15.75 4.93 16.03
CA VAL A 381 -15.13 4.09 15.00
C VAL A 381 -15.85 2.76 14.80
N LEU A 382 -16.50 2.21 15.84
CA LEU A 382 -17.21 0.93 15.76
C LEU A 382 -18.13 0.79 14.51
N PRO A 383 -19.02 1.76 14.18
CA PRO A 383 -19.83 1.66 12.98
C PRO A 383 -19.03 1.75 11.67
N LEU A 384 -17.81 2.29 11.71
CA LEU A 384 -16.93 2.50 10.56
C LEU A 384 -15.92 1.37 10.38
N GLN A 385 -15.78 0.43 11.33
CA GLN A 385 -14.74 -0.61 11.28
C GLN A 385 -14.74 -1.41 9.97
N HIS A 386 -15.92 -1.71 9.42
CA HIS A 386 -16.07 -2.42 8.15
C HIS A 386 -15.47 -1.68 6.93
N ARG A 387 -15.23 -0.37 7.04
CA ARG A 387 -14.59 0.46 6.00
C ARG A 387 -13.06 0.34 6.00
N PHE A 388 -12.47 -0.24 7.04
CA PHE A 388 -11.03 -0.48 7.17
C PHE A 388 -10.78 -1.98 7.04
N GLN A 389 -10.35 -2.41 5.86
CA GLN A 389 -10.22 -3.82 5.54
C GLN A 389 -8.77 -4.28 5.57
N TYR A 390 -8.52 -5.42 6.18
CA TYR A 390 -7.22 -6.09 6.09
C TYR A 390 -7.17 -6.99 4.87
N SER A 391 -5.99 -7.08 4.27
CA SER A 391 -5.67 -7.92 3.12
C SER A 391 -4.26 -8.44 3.25
N ASP A 392 -4.04 -9.64 2.72
CA ASP A 392 -2.73 -10.28 2.64
C ASP A 392 -1.97 -9.91 1.35
N VAL A 393 -2.60 -9.17 0.43
CA VAL A 393 -2.03 -8.86 -0.91
C VAL A 393 -0.80 -7.97 -0.83
N VAL A 394 -0.83 -6.99 0.07
CA VAL A 394 0.36 -6.26 0.52
C VAL A 394 0.72 -6.85 1.88
N GLN A 395 1.99 -7.10 2.18
CA GLN A 395 2.41 -7.60 3.48
C GLN A 395 3.50 -6.71 4.08
N ASN A 396 3.24 -6.18 5.27
CA ASN A 396 4.21 -5.38 6.02
C ASN A 396 5.20 -6.27 6.79
N MET A 397 6.48 -6.18 6.42
CA MET A 397 7.61 -6.94 6.97
C MET A 397 8.66 -6.04 7.64
N TRP A 398 8.27 -4.83 8.05
CA TRP A 398 9.15 -3.85 8.69
C TRP A 398 9.99 -4.44 9.85
N HIS A 399 11.28 -4.10 9.90
CA HIS A 399 12.26 -4.65 10.87
C HIS A 399 12.35 -6.20 10.90
N PHE A 400 12.10 -6.88 9.79
CA PHE A 400 12.20 -8.34 9.74
C PHE A 400 12.96 -8.84 8.50
N ASP A 401 13.87 -9.79 8.72
CA ASP A 401 14.53 -10.54 7.65
C ASP A 401 13.58 -11.56 7.05
N PHE A 402 13.50 -11.62 5.72
CA PHE A 402 12.67 -12.63 5.04
C PHE A 402 13.26 -13.08 3.72
N SER A 403 13.06 -14.34 3.35
CA SER A 403 13.33 -14.82 1.99
C SER A 403 12.11 -14.56 1.11
N LYS A 404 12.30 -13.88 -0.03
CA LYS A 404 11.22 -13.63 -1.01
C LYS A 404 10.60 -14.93 -1.49
N ARG A 405 11.43 -15.94 -1.80
CA ARG A 405 10.98 -17.25 -2.26
C ARG A 405 10.15 -17.98 -1.20
N LEU A 406 10.64 -18.04 0.04
CA LEU A 406 9.90 -18.71 1.12
C LEU A 406 8.61 -17.98 1.46
N LEU A 407 8.62 -16.65 1.40
CA LEU A 407 7.44 -15.83 1.65
C LEU A 407 6.38 -16.05 0.59
N ALA A 408 6.75 -16.09 -0.70
CA ALA A 408 5.81 -16.40 -1.78
C ALA A 408 5.16 -17.77 -1.56
N VAL A 409 5.89 -18.78 -1.08
CA VAL A 409 5.32 -20.11 -0.78
C VAL A 409 4.39 -20.08 0.44
N LYS A 410 4.79 -19.41 1.53
CA LYS A 410 4.04 -19.38 2.79
C LYS A 410 2.81 -18.49 2.76
N SER A 411 2.86 -17.41 1.99
CA SER A 411 1.80 -16.42 1.84
C SER A 411 1.34 -16.38 0.37
N PRO A 412 0.52 -17.35 -0.08
CA PRO A 412 0.17 -17.46 -1.50
C PRO A 412 -0.63 -16.27 -2.03
N LEU A 413 -1.27 -15.50 -1.14
CA LEU A 413 -2.03 -14.31 -1.48
C LEU A 413 -1.20 -13.02 -1.47
N THR A 414 0.08 -13.05 -1.10
CA THR A 414 0.94 -11.87 -1.01
C THR A 414 1.62 -11.60 -2.34
N TYR A 415 1.36 -10.42 -2.90
CA TYR A 415 1.92 -9.96 -4.18
C TYR A 415 2.98 -8.88 -4.00
N ILE A 416 2.83 -8.04 -2.97
CA ILE A 416 3.77 -6.98 -2.62
C ILE A 416 4.20 -7.14 -1.16
N VAL A 417 5.47 -6.87 -0.88
CA VAL A 417 6.01 -6.81 0.47
C VAL A 417 6.53 -5.41 0.73
N HIS A 418 6.17 -4.83 1.87
CA HIS A 418 6.65 -3.53 2.31
C HIS A 418 7.70 -3.69 3.41
N GLY A 419 8.83 -2.99 3.26
CA GLY A 419 9.89 -2.91 4.25
C GLY A 419 10.61 -4.23 4.53
N GLY A 420 11.39 -4.23 5.62
CA GLY A 420 12.17 -5.39 6.06
C GLY A 420 13.50 -5.56 5.32
N PHE A 421 14.13 -6.71 5.51
CA PHE A 421 15.43 -7.05 4.93
C PHE A 421 15.28 -8.28 4.02
N PRO A 422 14.99 -8.07 2.71
CA PRO A 422 14.80 -9.17 1.79
C PRO A 422 16.10 -9.94 1.58
N ARG A 423 15.99 -11.27 1.64
CA ARG A 423 17.01 -12.25 1.22
C ARG A 423 16.49 -12.96 -0.02
N GLU A 424 17.40 -13.31 -0.92
CA GLU A 424 17.06 -14.06 -2.15
C GLU A 424 16.52 -15.47 -1.84
#